data_AF-A0A7S0LWV3-F1
#
_entry.id   AF-A0A7S0LWV3-F1
#
_cell.length_a   1.000
_cell.length_b   1.000
_cell.length_c   1.000
_cell.angle_alpha   90.00
_cell.angle_beta   90.00
_cell.angle_gamma   90.00
#
_symmetry.space_group_name_H-M   'P 1'
#
loop_
_entity.id
_entity.type
_entity.pdbx_description
1 polymer ?
#
loop_
_entity_poly.entity_id
_entity_poly.type
_entity_poly.pdbx_seq_one_letter_code
_entity_poly.pdbx_strand_id
1 'polypeptide(L)'
;AEMADDELYKTPRFTPVCALDSKEAFQGLTAKEKLYAYHLSTGSWAGSLTCLVQTSPESPRLFQLLYRLFASDNLAVLEDKASKSGVTGEQWQDFLQYCSCFLGNMGNYLSFGDTKLVPRCSSSTIRSIVAGSSNSDDLLKAWDSIADDIYDLSPSKRQLGLDGKGMSTYYSADITTEEIKLVQAFLGEQKLGDQAYNTRLFKKSLPDKSVVYELAIASAEAKPRVSHVFQSDQKSINIDVIYGDHSPFMARLADCIEKAK
;
A
#
# COMPACT_ATOMS: atom_id res chain seq x y z
N ALA A 1 4.43 -8.51 -30.78
CA ALA A 1 3.21 -7.80 -30.34
C ALA A 1 3.21 -7.56 -28.82
N GLU A 2 3.83 -8.42 -28.00
CA GLU A 2 3.91 -8.25 -26.52
C GLU A 2 4.74 -7.04 -26.05
N MET A 3 5.86 -6.68 -26.70
CA MET A 3 6.71 -5.56 -26.23
C MET A 3 6.04 -4.16 -26.26
N ALA A 4 4.94 -3.98 -26.99
CA ALA A 4 4.23 -2.71 -27.06
C ALA A 4 3.23 -2.50 -25.91
N ASP A 5 2.84 -3.58 -25.22
CA ASP A 5 1.87 -3.56 -24.11
C ASP A 5 2.54 -3.17 -22.77
N ASP A 6 3.82 -3.54 -22.59
CA ASP A 6 4.54 -3.30 -21.33
C ASP A 6 4.89 -1.82 -21.09
N GLU A 7 5.00 -1.01 -22.15
CA GLU A 7 5.29 0.43 -22.01
C GLU A 7 4.20 1.19 -21.26
N LEU A 8 2.95 0.71 -21.29
CA LEU A 8 1.83 1.29 -20.54
C LEU A 8 2.06 1.24 -19.02
N TYR A 9 2.71 0.19 -18.53
CA TYR A 9 2.95 -0.04 -17.10
C TYR A 9 4.28 0.56 -16.62
N LYS A 10 5.14 1.00 -17.54
CA LYS A 10 6.39 1.66 -17.19
C LYS A 10 6.11 3.08 -16.73
N THR A 11 6.67 3.43 -15.59
CA THR A 11 6.58 4.79 -15.01
C THR A 11 6.92 5.85 -16.07
N PRO A 12 6.11 6.91 -16.25
CA PRO A 12 6.42 7.97 -17.21
C PRO A 12 7.82 8.54 -16.96
N ARG A 13 8.63 8.78 -18.00
CA ARG A 13 9.99 9.34 -17.85
C ARG A 13 9.99 10.74 -17.22
N PHE A 14 8.87 11.43 -17.33
CA PHE A 14 8.67 12.74 -16.74
C PHE A 14 7.24 12.81 -16.21
N THR A 15 7.12 13.05 -14.90
CA THR A 15 5.87 13.43 -14.25
C THR A 15 6.07 14.79 -13.61
N PRO A 16 5.22 15.79 -13.89
CA PRO A 16 5.33 17.09 -13.23
C PRO A 16 5.28 16.96 -11.70
N VAL A 17 6.26 17.55 -11.03
CA VAL A 17 6.29 17.66 -9.56
C VAL A 17 5.98 19.10 -9.19
N CYS A 18 4.87 19.32 -8.51
CA CYS A 18 4.43 20.63 -8.07
C CYS A 18 4.49 20.71 -6.54
N ALA A 19 5.21 21.70 -6.01
CA ALA A 19 5.23 21.95 -4.58
C ALA A 19 3.94 22.66 -4.16
N LEU A 20 3.23 22.10 -3.17
CA LEU A 20 2.07 22.75 -2.55
C LEU A 20 2.55 23.96 -1.74
N ASP A 21 2.21 25.18 -2.19
CA ASP A 21 2.49 26.38 -1.42
C ASP A 21 1.43 26.56 -0.32
N SER A 22 1.89 26.41 0.91
CA SER A 22 1.08 26.56 2.13
C SER A 22 1.69 27.56 3.10
N LYS A 23 2.71 28.33 2.68
CA LYS A 23 3.51 29.17 3.58
C LYS A 23 2.68 30.29 4.20
N GLU A 24 1.99 31.08 3.39
CA GLU A 24 1.19 32.21 3.86
C GLU A 24 0.02 31.75 4.74
N ALA A 25 -0.68 30.69 4.30
CA ALA A 25 -1.76 30.08 5.07
C ALA A 25 -1.28 29.60 6.45
N PHE A 26 -0.14 28.90 6.52
CA PHE A 26 0.42 28.43 7.78
C PHE A 26 0.92 29.57 8.68
N GLN A 27 1.47 30.65 8.10
CA GLN A 27 1.91 31.82 8.85
C GLN A 27 0.75 32.55 9.53
N GLY A 28 -0.42 32.59 8.89
CA GLY A 28 -1.64 33.19 9.41
C GLY A 28 -2.26 32.47 10.61
N LEU A 29 -1.85 31.23 10.90
CA LEU A 29 -2.34 30.46 12.04
C LEU A 29 -1.78 30.99 13.38
N THR A 30 -2.65 31.03 14.40
CA THR A 30 -2.26 31.22 15.79
C THR A 30 -1.37 30.07 16.29
N ALA A 31 -0.71 30.24 17.43
CA ALA A 31 0.08 29.17 18.04
C ALA A 31 -0.76 27.91 18.34
N LYS A 32 -2.01 28.08 18.77
CA LYS A 32 -2.93 26.96 19.04
C LYS A 32 -3.33 26.23 17.75
N GLU A 33 -3.66 26.96 16.69
CA GLU A 33 -4.02 26.36 15.39
C GLU A 33 -2.83 25.67 14.73
N LYS A 34 -1.59 26.17 14.91
CA LYS A 34 -0.38 25.48 14.46
C LYS A 34 -0.19 24.14 15.15
N LEU A 35 -0.40 24.07 16.47
CA LEU A 35 -0.34 22.81 17.23
C LEU A 35 -1.44 21.84 16.81
N TYR A 36 -2.66 22.34 16.59
CA TYR A 36 -3.77 21.57 16.04
C TYR A 36 -3.42 20.95 14.69
N ALA A 37 -2.97 21.79 13.74
CA ALA A 37 -2.58 21.36 12.40
C ALA A 37 -1.41 20.36 12.43
N TYR A 38 -0.43 20.57 13.32
CA TYR A 38 0.70 19.65 13.52
C TYR A 38 0.23 18.25 13.93
N HIS A 39 -0.62 18.15 14.96
CA HIS A 39 -1.09 16.87 15.45
C HIS A 39 -1.99 16.16 14.43
N LEU A 40 -2.92 16.88 13.79
CA LEU A 40 -3.72 16.29 12.71
C LEU A 40 -2.86 15.81 11.54
N SER A 41 -1.91 16.62 11.08
CA SER A 41 -1.01 16.23 9.98
C SER A 41 -0.20 14.99 10.33
N THR A 42 0.34 14.93 11.55
CA THR A 42 1.08 13.76 12.04
C THR A 42 0.22 12.51 12.08
N GLY A 43 -1.02 12.63 12.54
CA GLY A 43 -2.00 11.54 12.54
C GLY A 43 -2.33 11.08 11.12
N SER A 44 -2.61 12.01 10.21
CA SER A 44 -2.92 11.73 8.80
C SER A 44 -1.80 10.97 8.10
N TRP A 45 -0.53 11.38 8.26
CA TRP A 45 0.62 10.67 7.68
C TRP A 45 0.86 9.29 8.30
N ALA A 46 0.53 9.10 9.58
CA ALA A 46 0.57 7.76 10.18
C ALA A 46 -0.54 6.87 9.61
N GLY A 47 -1.75 7.42 9.44
CA GLY A 47 -2.89 6.74 8.84
C GLY A 47 -2.67 6.40 7.36
N SER A 48 -2.00 7.27 6.59
CA SER A 48 -1.77 7.03 5.15
C SER A 48 -0.92 5.79 4.87
N LEU A 49 -0.16 5.29 5.85
CA LEU A 49 0.60 4.05 5.70
C LEU A 49 -0.31 2.83 5.50
N THR A 50 -1.59 2.90 5.86
CA THR A 50 -2.55 1.82 5.52
C THR A 50 -2.76 1.70 4.02
N CYS A 51 -2.68 2.81 3.27
CA CYS A 51 -2.85 2.81 1.81
C CYS A 51 -1.82 1.89 1.12
N LEU A 52 -0.60 1.81 1.64
CA LEU A 52 0.42 0.85 1.15
C LEU A 52 -0.08 -0.59 1.27
N VAL A 53 -0.63 -0.95 2.44
CA VAL A 53 -1.15 -2.30 2.72
C VAL A 53 -2.42 -2.59 1.91
N GLN A 54 -3.20 -1.56 1.62
CA GLN A 54 -4.45 -1.60 0.84
C GLN A 54 -4.23 -1.53 -0.68
N THR A 55 -2.99 -1.33 -1.13
CA THR A 55 -2.64 -1.30 -2.56
C THR A 55 -2.16 -2.66 -3.04
N SER A 56 -1.02 -3.13 -2.53
CA SER A 56 -0.41 -4.41 -2.95
C SER A 56 0.42 -5.06 -1.85
N PRO A 57 0.63 -6.39 -1.88
CA PRO A 57 1.45 -7.09 -0.89
C PRO A 57 2.89 -6.56 -0.78
N GLU A 58 3.45 -6.09 -1.89
CA GLU A 58 4.83 -5.61 -2.00
C GLU A 58 5.01 -4.13 -1.59
N SER A 59 3.95 -3.30 -1.68
CA SER A 59 4.04 -1.85 -1.43
C SER A 59 4.59 -1.49 -0.03
N PRO A 60 4.16 -2.09 1.09
CA PRO A 60 4.71 -1.75 2.42
C PRO A 60 6.21 -2.02 2.54
N ARG A 61 6.70 -3.10 1.92
CA ARG A 61 8.11 -3.49 1.96
C ARG A 61 8.95 -2.58 1.09
N LEU A 62 8.45 -2.20 -0.08
CA LEU A 62 9.10 -1.23 -0.95
C LEU A 62 9.21 0.14 -0.28
N PHE A 63 8.13 0.60 0.37
CA PHE A 63 8.18 1.85 1.14
C PHE A 63 9.24 1.80 2.24
N GLN A 64 9.29 0.71 3.01
CA GLN A 64 10.30 0.55 4.06
C GLN A 64 11.73 0.56 3.50
N LEU A 65 11.96 -0.11 2.36
CA LEU A 65 13.24 -0.13 1.67
C LEU A 65 13.64 1.29 1.25
N LEU A 66 12.77 2.00 0.53
CA LEU A 66 13.04 3.36 0.03
C LEU A 66 13.25 4.33 1.19
N TYR A 67 12.43 4.24 2.24
CA TYR A 67 12.57 5.07 3.43
C TYR A 67 13.94 4.88 4.09
N ARG A 68 14.37 3.62 4.30
CA ARG A 68 15.69 3.31 4.86
C ARG A 68 16.84 3.72 3.94
N LEU A 69 16.67 3.55 2.62
CA LEU A 69 17.66 3.92 1.61
C LEU A 69 17.94 5.43 1.67
N PHE A 70 16.89 6.25 1.55
CA PHE A 70 17.01 7.72 1.55
C PHE A 70 17.31 8.31 2.95
N ALA A 71 17.06 7.57 4.02
CA ALA A 71 17.49 7.96 5.37
C ALA A 71 18.98 7.66 5.61
N SER A 72 19.55 6.66 4.92
CA SER A 72 20.95 6.26 5.10
C SER A 72 21.91 7.16 4.31
N ASP A 73 21.49 7.62 3.14
CA ASP A 73 22.25 8.52 2.29
C ASP A 73 21.34 9.62 1.74
N ASN A 74 21.82 10.87 1.75
CA ASN A 74 21.14 11.92 0.99
C ASN A 74 21.26 11.64 -0.52
N LEU A 75 20.38 12.26 -1.31
CA LEU A 75 20.28 11.99 -2.74
C LEU A 75 21.60 12.20 -3.50
N ALA A 76 22.35 13.27 -3.21
CA ALA A 76 23.60 13.57 -3.90
C ALA A 76 24.69 12.52 -3.60
N VAL A 77 24.77 12.04 -2.36
CA VAL A 77 25.70 10.97 -1.96
C VAL A 77 25.31 9.65 -2.62
N LEU A 78 24.01 9.32 -2.64
CA LEU A 78 23.53 8.10 -3.25
C LEU A 78 23.73 8.10 -4.77
N GLU A 79 23.52 9.24 -5.43
CA GLU A 79 23.78 9.43 -6.87
C GLU A 79 25.26 9.23 -7.22
N ASP A 80 26.18 9.84 -6.46
CA ASP A 80 27.63 9.66 -6.65
C ASP A 80 28.05 8.19 -6.50
N LYS A 81 27.53 7.49 -5.47
CA LYS A 81 27.76 6.06 -5.26
C LYS A 81 27.20 5.21 -6.40
N ALA A 82 25.98 5.48 -6.84
CA ALA A 82 25.35 4.80 -7.96
C ALA A 82 26.16 4.99 -9.25
N SER A 83 26.61 6.21 -9.54
CA SER A 83 27.43 6.52 -10.72
C SER A 83 28.75 5.75 -10.71
N LYS A 84 29.44 5.69 -9.56
CA LYS A 84 30.67 4.89 -9.38
C LYS A 84 30.46 3.39 -9.59
N SER A 85 29.23 2.89 -9.40
CA SER A 85 28.86 1.50 -9.69
C SER A 85 28.40 1.26 -11.14
N GLY A 86 28.48 2.27 -12.01
CA GLY A 86 28.14 2.18 -13.42
C GLY A 86 26.67 2.50 -13.76
N VAL A 87 25.88 3.00 -12.80
CA VAL A 87 24.52 3.49 -13.07
C VAL A 87 24.60 4.79 -13.88
N THR A 88 23.92 4.83 -15.02
CA THR A 88 23.90 6.02 -15.88
C THR A 88 23.01 7.11 -15.31
N GLY A 89 23.20 8.36 -15.74
CA GLY A 89 22.32 9.46 -15.37
C GLY A 89 20.85 9.21 -15.76
N GLU A 90 20.60 8.59 -16.92
CA GLU A 90 19.24 8.21 -17.34
C GLU A 90 18.62 7.17 -16.39
N GLN A 91 19.38 6.13 -16.05
CA GLN A 91 18.93 5.09 -15.12
C GLN A 91 18.65 5.63 -13.71
N TRP A 92 19.47 6.57 -13.25
CA TRP A 92 19.25 7.28 -11.99
C TRP A 92 17.96 8.10 -12.03
N GLN A 93 17.72 8.85 -13.10
CA GLN A 93 16.47 9.61 -13.27
C GLN A 93 15.25 8.70 -13.35
N ASP A 94 15.32 7.59 -14.09
CA ASP A 94 14.25 6.59 -14.15
C ASP A 94 13.92 6.00 -12.77
N PHE A 95 14.94 5.76 -11.93
CA PHE A 95 14.76 5.32 -10.54
C PHE A 95 14.08 6.40 -9.67
N LEU A 96 14.54 7.65 -9.72
CA LEU A 96 13.95 8.75 -8.96
C LEU A 96 12.50 9.01 -9.37
N GLN A 97 12.21 8.90 -10.66
CA GLN A 97 10.87 9.08 -11.19
C GLN A 97 9.92 7.96 -10.72
N TYR A 98 10.39 6.71 -10.68
CA TYR A 98 9.64 5.61 -10.07
C TYR A 98 9.37 5.85 -8.58
N CYS A 99 10.41 6.21 -7.81
CA CYS A 99 10.26 6.50 -6.39
C CYS A 99 9.24 7.62 -6.15
N SER A 100 9.30 8.69 -6.95
CA SER A 100 8.40 9.83 -6.84
C SER A 100 6.94 9.43 -7.11
N CYS A 101 6.70 8.65 -8.16
CA CYS A 101 5.36 8.14 -8.47
C CYS A 101 4.85 7.16 -7.41
N PHE A 102 5.69 6.23 -6.95
CA PHE A 102 5.33 5.28 -5.89
C PHE A 102 4.95 6.00 -4.59
N LEU A 103 5.79 6.93 -4.12
CA LEU A 103 5.54 7.69 -2.89
C LEU A 103 4.32 8.60 -3.04
N GLY A 104 4.13 9.22 -4.20
CA GLY A 104 2.97 10.08 -4.49
C GLY A 104 1.64 9.32 -4.53
N ASN A 105 1.65 8.04 -4.92
CA ASN A 105 0.46 7.19 -4.97
C ASN A 105 0.26 6.34 -3.70
N MET A 106 1.20 6.36 -2.73
CA MET A 106 1.20 5.44 -1.58
C MET A 106 1.13 3.96 -1.99
N GLY A 107 1.81 3.60 -3.08
CA GLY A 107 1.81 2.25 -3.61
C GLY A 107 2.28 2.18 -5.06
N ASN A 108 2.46 0.95 -5.57
CA ASN A 108 2.92 0.71 -6.94
C ASN A 108 1.77 0.54 -7.97
N TYR A 109 0.63 1.16 -7.72
CA TYR A 109 -0.48 1.29 -8.68
C TYR A 109 -0.90 2.76 -8.73
N LEU A 110 -1.27 3.23 -9.93
CA LEU A 110 -1.77 4.60 -10.11
C LEU A 110 -3.09 4.79 -9.37
N SER A 111 -3.14 5.79 -8.49
CA SER A 111 -4.38 6.23 -7.84
C SER A 111 -5.43 6.74 -8.82
N PHE A 112 -4.99 7.19 -10.01
CA PHE A 112 -5.86 7.51 -11.13
C PHE A 112 -5.64 6.49 -12.26
N GLY A 113 -6.52 5.50 -12.34
CA GLY A 113 -6.52 4.48 -13.40
C GLY A 113 -6.10 3.08 -12.95
N ASP A 114 -5.83 2.87 -11.66
CA ASP A 114 -5.66 1.56 -11.00
C ASP A 114 -4.66 0.61 -11.69
N THR A 115 -3.73 1.17 -12.46
CA THR A 115 -2.79 0.44 -13.30
C THR A 115 -1.45 0.31 -12.58
N LYS A 116 -0.82 -0.86 -12.65
CA LYS A 116 0.48 -1.11 -12.01
C LYS A 116 1.57 -0.20 -12.58
N LEU A 117 2.46 0.23 -11.70
CA LEU A 117 3.66 1.02 -12.00
C LEU A 117 4.91 0.16 -11.82
N VAL A 118 5.69 0.06 -12.89
CA VAL A 118 6.99 -0.63 -12.92
C VAL A 118 8.10 0.39 -13.20
N PRO A 119 9.29 0.27 -12.58
CA PRO A 119 10.42 1.11 -12.91
C PRO A 119 10.86 0.93 -14.38
N ARG A 120 11.35 2.00 -15.01
CA ARG A 120 11.93 1.91 -16.36
C ARG A 120 13.32 1.28 -16.37
N CYS A 121 14.11 1.58 -15.35
CA CYS A 121 15.41 0.96 -15.16
C CYS A 121 15.26 -0.53 -14.80
N SER A 122 16.29 -1.32 -15.05
CA SER A 122 16.27 -2.76 -14.77
C SER A 122 16.30 -3.04 -13.26
N SER A 123 15.79 -4.21 -12.85
CA SER A 123 15.93 -4.68 -11.47
C SER A 123 17.39 -4.70 -11.00
N SER A 124 18.32 -5.08 -11.89
CA SER A 124 19.76 -5.03 -11.61
C SER A 124 20.28 -3.60 -11.37
N THR A 125 19.71 -2.58 -12.02
CA THR A 125 20.07 -1.18 -11.78
C THR A 125 19.69 -0.78 -10.35
N ILE A 126 18.44 -1.05 -9.95
CA ILE A 126 17.98 -0.72 -8.59
C ILE A 126 18.78 -1.49 -7.55
N ARG A 127 19.06 -2.77 -7.82
CA ARG A 127 19.94 -3.58 -6.96
C ARG A 127 21.32 -2.96 -6.80
N SER A 128 21.94 -2.44 -7.86
CA SER A 128 23.24 -1.75 -7.78
C SER A 128 23.16 -0.46 -6.95
N ILE A 129 22.09 0.33 -7.10
CA ILE A 129 21.85 1.52 -6.26
C ILE A 129 21.77 1.13 -4.78
N VAL A 130 20.98 0.09 -4.48
CA VAL A 130 20.83 -0.42 -3.10
C VAL A 130 22.16 -0.96 -2.56
N ALA A 131 22.93 -1.69 -3.36
CA ALA A 131 24.24 -2.22 -3.00
C ALA A 131 25.26 -1.13 -2.66
N GLY A 132 25.19 0.02 -3.34
CA GLY A 132 26.08 1.16 -3.10
C GLY A 132 25.74 1.95 -1.82
N SER A 133 24.55 1.76 -1.25
CA SER A 133 24.10 2.53 -0.09
C SER A 133 24.87 2.20 1.20
N SER A 134 24.85 3.13 2.17
CA SER A 134 25.51 2.97 3.47
C SER A 134 24.92 1.84 4.34
N ASN A 135 23.76 1.26 3.99
CA ASN A 135 23.08 0.19 4.72
C ASN A 135 22.77 -1.01 3.81
N SER A 136 23.71 -1.38 2.95
CA SER A 136 23.49 -2.26 1.80
C SER A 136 23.05 -3.69 2.17
N ASP A 137 23.63 -4.33 3.18
CA ASP A 137 23.40 -5.76 3.47
C ASP A 137 21.92 -6.11 3.72
N ASP A 138 21.26 -5.35 4.60
CA ASP A 138 19.84 -5.55 4.92
C ASP A 138 18.94 -5.10 3.78
N LEU A 139 19.29 -4.00 3.11
CA LEU A 139 18.49 -3.45 2.02
C LEU A 139 18.54 -4.33 0.78
N LEU A 140 19.66 -5.01 0.53
CA LEU A 140 19.78 -5.99 -0.55
C LEU A 140 18.89 -7.20 -0.30
N LYS A 141 18.86 -7.75 0.92
CA LYS A 141 17.93 -8.83 1.28
C LYS A 141 16.48 -8.40 1.10
N ALA A 142 16.15 -7.17 1.52
CA ALA A 142 14.81 -6.61 1.33
C ALA A 142 14.46 -6.47 -0.16
N TRP A 143 15.36 -5.92 -0.98
CA TRP A 143 15.19 -5.78 -2.42
C TRP A 143 14.99 -7.13 -3.10
N ASP A 144 15.91 -8.06 -2.86
CA ASP A 144 15.92 -9.39 -3.48
C ASP A 144 14.63 -10.18 -3.13
N SER A 145 13.98 -9.87 -1.99
CA SER A 145 12.71 -10.51 -1.59
C SER A 145 11.46 -9.95 -2.27
N ILE A 146 11.53 -8.81 -2.95
CA ILE A 146 10.37 -8.15 -3.58
C ILE A 146 10.59 -7.80 -5.05
N ALA A 147 11.82 -7.87 -5.56
CA ALA A 147 12.17 -7.40 -6.90
C ALA A 147 11.29 -8.05 -7.98
N ASP A 148 11.05 -9.37 -7.89
CA ASP A 148 10.21 -10.07 -8.86
C ASP A 148 8.76 -9.55 -8.83
N ASP A 149 8.18 -9.34 -7.64
CA ASP A 149 6.84 -8.77 -7.49
C ASP A 149 6.75 -7.34 -8.05
N ILE A 150 7.80 -6.53 -7.94
CA ILE A 150 7.82 -5.15 -8.47
C ILE A 150 7.71 -5.15 -10.00
N TYR A 151 8.36 -6.09 -10.68
CA TYR A 151 8.39 -6.17 -12.15
C TYR A 151 7.36 -7.16 -12.74
N ASP A 152 6.60 -7.88 -11.91
CA ASP A 152 5.58 -8.84 -12.36
C ASP A 152 4.41 -8.13 -13.08
N LEU A 153 4.32 -8.32 -14.39
CA LEU A 153 3.24 -7.85 -15.26
C LEU A 153 2.34 -9.00 -15.75
N SER A 154 2.22 -10.08 -14.98
CA SER A 154 1.21 -11.11 -15.24
C SER A 154 -0.20 -10.49 -15.30
N PRO A 155 -1.14 -11.06 -16.08
CA PRO A 155 -2.44 -10.44 -16.32
C PRO A 155 -3.22 -10.02 -15.07
N SER A 156 -3.13 -10.80 -13.98
CA SER A 156 -3.79 -10.50 -12.70
C SER A 156 -3.10 -9.42 -11.86
N LYS A 157 -1.94 -8.93 -12.28
CA LYS A 157 -1.13 -7.90 -11.59
C LYS A 157 -1.12 -6.56 -12.32
N ARG A 158 -1.61 -6.50 -13.56
CA ARG A 158 -1.55 -5.28 -14.38
C ARG A 158 -2.43 -4.15 -13.88
N GLN A 159 -3.52 -4.48 -13.18
CA GLN A 159 -4.50 -3.54 -12.67
C GLN A 159 -5.07 -4.03 -11.34
N LEU A 160 -5.67 -3.12 -10.56
CA LEU A 160 -6.49 -3.51 -9.42
C LEU A 160 -7.82 -4.12 -9.91
N GLY A 161 -8.33 -5.12 -9.19
CA GLY A 161 -9.56 -5.80 -9.59
C GLY A 161 -9.90 -7.02 -8.75
N LEU A 162 -11.00 -7.68 -9.16
CA LEU A 162 -11.57 -8.86 -8.51
C LEU A 162 -11.66 -10.03 -9.50
N ASP A 163 -12.08 -11.20 -9.01
CA ASP A 163 -12.35 -12.40 -9.82
C ASP A 163 -11.16 -12.83 -10.69
N GLY A 164 -9.94 -12.67 -10.18
CA GLY A 164 -8.70 -13.00 -10.88
C GLY A 164 -8.36 -12.07 -12.06
N LYS A 165 -9.15 -11.01 -12.29
CA LYS A 165 -8.94 -10.01 -13.36
C LYS A 165 -8.06 -8.83 -12.92
N GLY A 166 -7.53 -8.88 -11.70
CA GLY A 166 -6.67 -7.85 -11.13
C GLY A 166 -6.23 -8.20 -9.71
N MET A 167 -5.43 -7.30 -9.13
CA MET A 167 -4.90 -7.38 -7.78
C MET A 167 -5.88 -6.73 -6.80
N SER A 168 -6.06 -7.33 -5.63
CA SER A 168 -6.67 -6.64 -4.50
C SER A 168 -6.03 -7.10 -3.20
N THR A 169 -5.95 -6.20 -2.23
CA THR A 169 -5.56 -6.50 -0.85
C THR A 169 -6.68 -6.17 0.14
N TYR A 170 -7.82 -5.67 -0.34
CA TYR A 170 -9.09 -5.64 0.40
C TYR A 170 -9.69 -7.04 0.52
N TYR A 171 -9.31 -7.94 -0.38
CA TYR A 171 -9.87 -9.26 -0.58
C TYR A 171 -8.75 -10.30 -0.67
N SER A 172 -8.95 -11.52 -0.17
CA SER A 172 -8.01 -12.62 -0.45
C SER A 172 -8.03 -13.00 -1.94
N ALA A 173 -6.93 -13.49 -2.49
CA ALA A 173 -6.78 -13.71 -3.93
C ALA A 173 -7.75 -14.74 -4.52
N ASP A 174 -8.32 -15.62 -3.69
CA ASP A 174 -9.20 -16.74 -4.05
C ASP A 174 -10.69 -16.47 -3.83
N ILE A 175 -11.06 -15.25 -3.40
CA ILE A 175 -12.45 -14.87 -3.17
C ILE A 175 -13.11 -14.39 -4.47
N THR A 176 -14.40 -14.68 -4.61
CA THR A 176 -15.20 -14.21 -5.77
C THR A 176 -16.17 -13.09 -5.40
N THR A 177 -16.63 -12.36 -6.40
CA THR A 177 -17.68 -11.34 -6.27
C THR A 177 -18.96 -11.90 -5.65
N GLU A 178 -19.33 -13.15 -5.94
CA GLU A 178 -20.50 -13.80 -5.32
C GLU A 178 -20.29 -14.01 -3.82
N GLU A 179 -19.09 -14.43 -3.41
CA GLU A 179 -18.76 -14.61 -2.00
C GLU A 179 -18.71 -13.27 -1.25
N ILE A 180 -18.19 -12.21 -1.89
CA ILE A 180 -18.22 -10.85 -1.35
C ILE A 180 -19.68 -10.40 -1.13
N LYS A 181 -20.58 -10.63 -2.10
CA LYS A 181 -22.00 -10.29 -1.98
C LYS A 181 -22.70 -11.04 -0.84
N LEU A 182 -22.33 -12.30 -0.59
CA LEU A 182 -22.86 -13.07 0.55
C LEU A 182 -22.50 -12.43 1.88
N VAL A 183 -21.24 -12.02 2.06
CA VAL A 183 -20.80 -11.34 3.29
C VAL A 183 -21.39 -9.93 3.38
N GLN A 184 -21.61 -9.25 2.26
CA GLN A 184 -22.30 -7.96 2.24
C GLN A 184 -23.77 -8.06 2.67
N ALA A 185 -24.46 -9.14 2.30
CA ALA A 185 -25.82 -9.42 2.80
C ALA A 185 -25.83 -9.63 4.32
N PHE A 186 -24.86 -10.38 4.86
CA PHE A 186 -24.65 -10.51 6.29
C PHE A 186 -24.45 -9.15 6.98
N LEU A 187 -23.58 -8.29 6.43
CA LEU A 187 -23.38 -6.94 6.95
C LEU A 187 -24.70 -6.15 6.99
N GLY A 188 -25.51 -6.23 5.93
CA GLY A 188 -26.83 -5.62 5.85
C GLY A 188 -27.75 -6.05 6.99
N GLU A 189 -27.86 -7.35 7.25
CA GLU A 189 -28.71 -7.89 8.32
C GLU A 189 -28.24 -7.52 9.73
N GLN A 190 -26.91 -7.47 9.93
CA GLN A 190 -26.35 -7.01 11.20
C GLN A 190 -26.49 -5.49 11.39
N LYS A 191 -27.11 -4.77 10.45
CA LYS A 191 -27.15 -3.30 10.39
C LYS A 191 -25.74 -2.67 10.38
N LEU A 192 -24.80 -3.43 9.84
CA LEU A 192 -23.43 -3.03 9.51
C LEU A 192 -23.29 -2.75 8.00
N GLY A 193 -24.39 -2.80 7.23
CA GLY A 193 -24.40 -2.72 5.76
C GLY A 193 -23.85 -1.42 5.18
N ASP A 194 -23.93 -0.33 5.94
CA ASP A 194 -23.32 0.97 5.59
C ASP A 194 -21.86 1.07 6.08
N GLN A 195 -21.28 0.01 6.65
CA GLN A 195 -20.04 0.05 7.45
C GLN A 195 -18.89 -0.76 6.83
N ALA A 196 -19.00 -1.22 5.58
CA ALA A 196 -17.88 -1.91 4.93
C ALA A 196 -16.64 -1.00 4.74
N TYR A 197 -16.78 0.32 4.94
CA TYR A 197 -15.73 1.33 4.76
C TYR A 197 -14.41 1.03 5.46
N ASN A 198 -14.46 0.47 6.67
CA ASN A 198 -13.26 0.15 7.45
C ASN A 198 -13.00 -1.36 7.52
N THR A 199 -13.44 -2.12 6.51
CA THR A 199 -13.32 -3.57 6.50
C THR A 199 -12.49 -4.12 5.34
N ARG A 200 -11.86 -5.27 5.58
CA ARG A 200 -11.28 -6.15 4.56
C ARG A 200 -11.81 -7.57 4.75
N LEU A 201 -11.81 -8.37 3.70
CA LEU A 201 -12.45 -9.69 3.71
C LEU A 201 -11.51 -10.77 3.20
N PHE A 202 -11.25 -11.78 4.03
CA PHE A 202 -10.36 -12.87 3.70
C PHE A 202 -11.09 -14.20 3.75
N LYS A 203 -11.03 -14.95 2.65
CA LYS A 203 -11.47 -16.34 2.61
C LYS A 203 -10.36 -17.23 3.17
N LYS A 204 -10.71 -18.11 4.10
CA LYS A 204 -9.78 -19.10 4.67
C LYS A 204 -10.38 -20.50 4.56
N SER A 205 -9.59 -21.41 4.00
CA SER A 205 -9.88 -22.84 4.02
C SER A 205 -9.29 -23.46 5.28
N LEU A 206 -10.12 -24.16 6.06
CA LEU A 206 -9.73 -24.86 7.27
C LEU A 206 -9.18 -26.27 6.94
N PRO A 207 -8.50 -26.96 7.88
CA PRO A 207 -7.94 -28.30 7.63
C PRO A 207 -8.98 -29.35 7.22
N ASP A 208 -10.23 -29.18 7.64
CA ASP A 208 -11.36 -30.03 7.27
C ASP A 208 -12.01 -29.65 5.92
N LYS A 209 -11.39 -28.71 5.17
CA LYS A 209 -11.86 -28.13 3.91
C LYS A 209 -13.12 -27.27 4.03
N SER A 210 -13.58 -26.99 5.25
CA SER A 210 -14.61 -25.97 5.44
C SER A 210 -14.03 -24.57 5.22
N VAL A 211 -14.89 -23.62 4.88
CA VAL A 211 -14.50 -22.23 4.61
C VAL A 211 -15.02 -21.33 5.72
N VAL A 212 -14.15 -20.44 6.21
CA VAL A 212 -14.52 -19.30 7.05
C VAL A 212 -14.16 -18.01 6.32
N TYR A 213 -15.04 -17.02 6.39
CA TYR A 213 -14.77 -15.67 5.90
C TYR A 213 -14.38 -14.79 7.07
N GLU A 214 -13.14 -14.31 7.11
CA GLU A 214 -12.66 -13.36 8.11
C GLU A 214 -12.94 -11.94 7.64
N LEU A 215 -13.86 -11.27 8.32
CA LEU A 215 -14.17 -9.86 8.15
C LEU A 215 -13.31 -9.05 9.12
N ALA A 216 -12.25 -8.44 8.62
CA ALA A 216 -11.28 -7.67 9.39
C ALA A 216 -11.67 -6.19 9.47
N ILE A 217 -11.86 -5.67 10.67
CA ILE A 217 -12.25 -4.29 10.95
C ILE A 217 -11.03 -3.49 11.41
N ALA A 218 -10.72 -2.42 10.66
CA ALA A 218 -9.65 -1.49 10.99
C ALA A 218 -9.95 -0.76 12.31
N SER A 219 -9.06 -0.93 13.28
CA SER A 219 -9.24 -0.40 14.64
C SER A 219 -7.92 -0.41 15.41
N ALA A 220 -7.74 0.58 16.31
CA ALA A 220 -6.56 0.67 17.18
C ALA A 220 -6.52 -0.47 18.21
N GLU A 221 -7.68 -0.83 18.74
CA GLU A 221 -7.82 -1.88 19.75
C GLU A 221 -8.32 -3.18 19.11
N ALA A 222 -7.70 -4.30 19.49
CA ALA A 222 -8.25 -5.61 19.20
C ALA A 222 -9.41 -5.92 20.16
N LYS A 223 -10.42 -6.62 19.66
CA LYS A 223 -11.54 -7.17 20.45
C LYS A 223 -11.57 -8.69 20.28
N PRO A 224 -12.23 -9.42 21.19
CA PRO A 224 -12.47 -10.85 21.00
C PRO A 224 -13.13 -11.12 19.65
N ARG A 225 -12.66 -12.18 18.97
CA ARG A 225 -13.26 -12.69 17.73
C ARG A 225 -14.72 -13.04 17.98
N VAL A 226 -15.59 -12.65 17.05
CA VAL A 226 -17.02 -13.02 17.08
C VAL A 226 -17.33 -13.86 15.85
N SER A 227 -17.77 -15.09 16.06
CA SER A 227 -18.12 -16.02 14.99
C SER A 227 -19.63 -16.02 14.75
N HIS A 228 -20.02 -15.99 13.49
CA HIS A 228 -21.40 -16.00 13.03
C HIS A 228 -21.61 -17.11 12.02
N VAL A 229 -22.79 -17.72 12.07
CA VAL A 229 -23.30 -18.56 10.98
C VAL A 229 -24.38 -17.75 10.28
N PHE A 230 -24.12 -17.40 9.03
CA PHE A 230 -25.06 -16.64 8.20
C PHE A 230 -25.74 -17.57 7.21
N GLN A 231 -27.07 -17.59 7.24
CA GLN A 231 -27.89 -18.36 6.29
C GLN A 231 -28.44 -17.41 5.23
N SER A 232 -27.96 -17.55 4.00
CA SER A 232 -28.63 -16.95 2.84
C SER A 232 -29.59 -17.97 2.22
N ASP A 233 -30.47 -17.50 1.34
CA ASP A 233 -31.40 -18.35 0.56
C ASP A 233 -30.70 -19.49 -0.19
N GLN A 234 -29.40 -19.35 -0.45
CA GLN A 234 -28.61 -20.25 -1.30
C GLN A 234 -27.56 -21.06 -0.53
N LYS A 235 -27.05 -20.56 0.61
CA LYS A 235 -25.88 -21.14 1.30
C LYS A 235 -25.80 -20.70 2.77
N SER A 236 -25.36 -21.63 3.63
CA SER A 236 -24.88 -21.30 4.98
C SER A 236 -23.38 -21.04 4.94
N ILE A 237 -22.93 -19.91 5.48
CA ILE A 237 -21.51 -19.54 5.56
C ILE A 237 -21.10 -19.20 6.99
N ASN A 238 -19.83 -19.45 7.31
CA ASN A 238 -19.24 -19.08 8.59
C ASN A 238 -18.45 -17.78 8.43
N ILE A 239 -18.68 -16.81 9.30
CA ILE A 239 -18.05 -15.49 9.27
C ILE A 239 -17.42 -15.20 10.62
N ASP A 240 -16.14 -14.86 10.62
CA ASP A 240 -15.41 -14.39 11.79
C ASP A 240 -15.18 -12.89 11.70
N VAL A 241 -15.78 -12.12 12.61
CA VAL A 241 -15.52 -10.69 12.75
C VAL A 241 -14.29 -10.50 13.64
N ILE A 242 -13.25 -9.88 13.09
CA ILE A 242 -11.99 -9.62 13.78
C ILE A 242 -11.68 -8.12 13.80
N TYR A 243 -11.21 -7.62 14.93
CA TYR A 243 -10.77 -6.23 15.11
C TYR A 243 -9.25 -6.18 15.21
N GLY A 244 -8.67 -4.99 15.04
CA GLY A 244 -7.24 -4.75 15.10
C GLY A 244 -6.54 -4.73 13.75
N ASP A 245 -7.27 -4.70 12.63
CA ASP A 245 -6.64 -4.49 11.33
C ASP A 245 -5.98 -3.10 11.30
N HIS A 246 -4.75 -3.03 10.80
CA HIS A 246 -3.92 -1.82 10.83
C HIS A 246 -3.69 -1.20 12.23
N SER A 247 -3.81 -1.97 13.33
CA SER A 247 -3.83 -1.41 14.70
C SER A 247 -2.69 -0.46 15.06
N PRO A 248 -1.41 -0.67 14.69
CA PRO A 248 -0.35 0.28 15.06
C PRO A 248 -0.55 1.66 14.41
N PHE A 249 -1.02 1.69 13.16
CA PHE A 249 -1.31 2.94 12.45
C PHE A 249 -2.55 3.63 13.01
N MET A 250 -3.60 2.86 13.31
CA MET A 250 -4.84 3.36 13.89
C MET A 250 -4.63 3.93 15.30
N ALA A 251 -3.81 3.27 16.12
CA ALA A 251 -3.45 3.76 17.46
C ALA A 251 -2.69 5.08 17.37
N ARG A 252 -1.71 5.18 16.47
CA ARG A 252 -0.96 6.43 16.27
C ARG A 252 -1.85 7.57 15.80
N LEU A 253 -2.79 7.29 14.89
CA LEU A 253 -3.78 8.27 14.43
C LEU A 253 -4.67 8.74 15.58
N ALA A 254 -5.21 7.81 16.38
CA ALA A 254 -6.05 8.13 17.53
C ALA A 254 -5.32 9.01 18.58
N ASP A 255 -4.07 8.66 18.92
CA ASP A 255 -3.23 9.46 19.82
C ASP A 255 -3.02 10.89 19.31
N CYS A 256 -2.85 11.05 17.99
CA CYS A 256 -2.67 12.36 17.38
C CYS A 256 -3.96 13.17 17.38
N ILE A 257 -5.11 12.52 17.14
CA ILE A 257 -6.42 13.16 17.23
C ILE A 257 -6.70 13.63 18.66
N GLU A 258 -6.35 12.82 19.67
CA GLU A 258 -6.53 13.21 21.07
C GLU A 258 -5.67 14.43 21.43
N LYS A 259 -4.41 14.47 20.99
CA LYS A 259 -3.52 15.63 21.19
C LYS A 259 -3.95 16.88 20.42
N ALA A 260 -4.79 16.72 19.40
CA ALA A 260 -5.33 17.84 18.63
C ALA A 260 -6.58 18.46 19.31
N LYS A 261 -7.20 17.83 20.30
CA LYS A 261 -8.34 18.42 21.02
C LYS A 261 -7.91 19.58 21.92
#